data_AF-A0A938JI83-F1
#
_entry.id   AF-A0A938JI83-F1
#
_cell.length_a   1.000
_cell.length_b   1.000
_cell.length_c   1.000
_cell.angle_alpha   90.00
_cell.angle_beta   90.00
_cell.angle_gamma   90.00
#
_symmetry.space_group_name_H-M   'P 1'
#
loop_
_entity.id
_entity.type
_entity.pdbx_description
1 polymer ?
#
loop_
_entity_poly.entity_id
_entity_poly.type
_entity_poly.pdbx_seq_one_letter_code
_entity_poly.pdbx_strand_id
1 'polypeptide(L)'
;MNQYPLAQLCEANERLARADISLWGAQAESVAQERLGWIELPEKSRELLPALDALAAWARAAQIGRIVLSGMGGSSLAPEVIATHYERELLVLDSTHPAEVAEIITADPTQTLFIISSK
;
A
#
# COMPACT_ATOMS: atom_id res chain seq x y z
N MET A 1 -14.66 -14.34 -30.06
CA MET A 1 -13.52 -13.53 -29.60
C MET A 1 -13.86 -12.08 -29.83
N ASN A 2 -14.30 -11.37 -28.78
CA ASN A 2 -14.66 -9.95 -28.90
C ASN A 2 -13.37 -9.14 -29.09
N GLN A 3 -13.14 -8.69 -30.32
CA GLN A 3 -12.11 -7.72 -30.65
C GLN A 3 -12.65 -6.37 -30.17
N TYR A 4 -12.28 -5.93 -28.97
CA TYR A 4 -12.43 -4.51 -28.64
C TYR A 4 -11.48 -3.76 -29.59
N PRO A 5 -11.98 -2.93 -30.53
CA PRO A 5 -11.12 -2.20 -31.43
C PRO A 5 -10.20 -1.30 -30.60
N LEU A 6 -8.90 -1.29 -30.90
CA LEU A 6 -7.87 -0.53 -30.20
C LEU A 6 -8.30 0.90 -29.84
N ALA A 7 -9.05 1.55 -30.74
CA ALA A 7 -9.63 2.89 -30.52
C ALA A 7 -10.48 2.98 -29.24
N GLN A 8 -11.33 1.98 -28.94
CA GLN A 8 -12.16 1.97 -27.73
C GLN A 8 -11.31 1.82 -26.46
N LEU A 9 -10.22 1.04 -26.52
CA LEU A 9 -9.30 0.89 -25.39
C LEU A 9 -8.50 2.18 -25.15
N CYS A 10 -8.07 2.87 -26.22
CA CYS A 10 -7.42 4.16 -26.11
C CYS A 10 -8.35 5.21 -25.49
N GLU A 11 -9.60 5.28 -25.95
CA GLU A 11 -10.61 6.18 -25.38
C GLU A 11 -10.87 5.88 -23.90
N ALA A 12 -11.08 4.61 -23.55
CA ALA A 12 -11.25 4.20 -22.15
C ALA A 12 -10.04 4.54 -21.28
N ASN A 13 -8.82 4.39 -21.81
CA ASN A 13 -7.58 4.74 -21.11
C ASN A 13 -7.48 6.25 -20.84
N GLU A 14 -7.81 7.09 -21.82
CA GLU A 14 -7.82 8.56 -21.62
C GLU A 14 -8.85 9.00 -20.58
N ARG A 15 -10.04 8.38 -20.59
CA ARG A 15 -11.09 8.63 -19.59
C ARG A 15 -10.66 8.17 -18.20
N LEU A 16 -10.07 6.97 -18.10
CA LEU A 16 -9.51 6.45 -16.87
C LEU A 16 -8.43 7.40 -16.32
N ALA A 17 -7.49 7.84 -17.16
CA ALA A 17 -6.43 8.76 -16.74
C ALA A 17 -6.95 10.10 -16.17
N ARG A 18 -8.18 10.50 -16.52
CA ARG A 18 -8.85 11.70 -15.98
C ARG A 18 -9.78 11.39 -14.79
N ALA A 19 -9.71 10.18 -14.26
CA ALA A 19 -10.59 9.66 -13.21
C ALA A 19 -12.09 9.83 -13.55
N ASP A 20 -12.47 9.64 -14.81
CA ASP A 20 -13.88 9.73 -15.24
C ASP A 20 -14.74 8.65 -14.58
N ILE A 21 -15.55 9.05 -13.61
CA ILE A 21 -16.42 8.15 -12.82
C ILE A 21 -17.51 7.49 -13.68
N SER A 22 -17.87 8.08 -14.83
CA SER A 22 -18.90 7.56 -15.73
C SER A 22 -18.39 6.42 -16.63
N LEU A 23 -17.09 6.11 -16.58
CA LEU A 23 -16.46 5.10 -17.45
C LEU A 23 -17.09 3.71 -17.32
N TRP A 24 -17.57 3.34 -16.13
CA TRP A 24 -18.20 2.04 -15.86
C TRP A 24 -19.73 2.07 -15.91
N GLY A 25 -20.32 3.19 -16.34
CA GLY A 25 -21.77 3.39 -16.43
C GLY A 25 -22.41 3.91 -15.14
N ALA A 26 -23.63 4.44 -15.27
CA ALA A 26 -24.33 5.19 -14.22
C ALA A 26 -24.50 4.42 -12.90
N GLN A 27 -24.67 3.09 -12.95
CA GLN A 27 -24.82 2.28 -11.73
C GLN A 27 -23.53 2.19 -10.91
N ALA A 28 -22.37 2.44 -11.51
CA ALA A 28 -21.06 2.32 -10.89
C ALA A 28 -20.44 3.68 -10.52
N GLU A 29 -21.03 4.81 -10.90
CA GLU A 29 -20.46 6.15 -10.71
C GLU A 29 -20.15 6.46 -9.24
N SER A 30 -21.05 6.12 -8.32
CA SER A 30 -20.83 6.33 -6.88
C SER A 30 -19.63 5.54 -6.36
N VAL A 31 -19.48 4.30 -6.81
CA VAL A 31 -18.35 3.44 -6.44
C VAL A 31 -17.05 3.91 -7.09
N ALA A 32 -17.11 4.33 -8.36
CA ALA A 32 -15.96 4.85 -9.09
C ALA A 32 -15.44 6.14 -8.42
N GLN A 33 -16.33 7.05 -8.03
CA GLN A 33 -15.96 8.28 -7.32
C GLN A 33 -15.09 8.02 -6.08
N GLU A 34 -15.35 6.94 -5.34
CA GLU A 34 -14.59 6.59 -4.13
C GLU A 34 -13.33 5.75 -4.41
N ARG A 35 -13.22 5.13 -5.59
CA ARG A 35 -12.21 4.09 -5.86
C ARG A 35 -11.15 4.47 -6.89
N LEU A 36 -11.22 5.63 -7.53
CA LEU A 36 -10.23 6.06 -8.51
C LEU A 36 -9.06 6.87 -7.94
N GLY A 37 -8.99 7.02 -6.61
CA GLY A 37 -7.91 7.76 -5.95
C GLY A 37 -6.51 7.24 -6.28
N TRP A 38 -6.37 5.97 -6.69
CA TRP A 38 -5.08 5.37 -7.06
C TRP A 38 -4.45 5.96 -8.32
N ILE A 39 -5.22 6.62 -9.18
CA ILE A 39 -4.76 7.12 -10.49
C ILE A 39 -3.76 8.25 -10.33
N GLU A 40 -3.98 9.13 -9.35
CA GLU A 40 -3.13 10.28 -9.07
C GLU A 40 -2.09 9.99 -7.97
N LEU A 41 -2.07 8.77 -7.40
CA LEU A 41 -1.13 8.41 -6.34
C LEU A 41 0.34 8.49 -6.78
N PRO A 42 0.76 8.10 -7.99
CA PRO A 42 2.16 8.22 -8.39
C PRO A 42 2.72 9.65 -8.27
N GLU A 43 1.88 10.66 -8.50
CA GLU A 43 2.23 12.07 -8.36
C GLU A 43 2.03 12.56 -6.92
N LYS A 44 0.83 12.39 -6.36
CA LYS A 44 0.46 12.94 -5.05
C LYS A 44 1.25 12.32 -3.89
N SER A 45 1.56 11.02 -3.97
CA SER A 45 2.31 10.34 -2.91
C SER A 45 3.74 10.88 -2.75
N ARG A 46 4.29 11.58 -3.75
CA ARG A 46 5.61 12.21 -3.66
C ARG A 46 5.68 13.26 -2.56
N GLU A 47 4.55 13.86 -2.21
CA GLU A 47 4.45 14.82 -1.09
C GLU A 47 4.73 14.15 0.27
N LEU A 48 4.63 12.81 0.35
CA LEU A 48 4.94 12.06 1.57
C LEU A 48 6.44 11.79 1.75
N LEU A 49 7.25 11.94 0.69
CA LEU A 49 8.68 11.59 0.74
C LEU A 49 9.43 12.31 1.88
N PRO A 50 9.25 13.63 2.12
CA PRO A 50 9.94 14.29 3.23
C PRO A 50 9.56 13.72 4.61
N ALA A 51 8.29 13.34 4.80
CA ALA A 51 7.82 12.76 6.05
C ALA A 51 8.37 11.34 6.24
N LEU A 52 8.42 10.53 5.16
CA LEU A 52 9.00 9.19 5.18
C LEU A 52 10.51 9.22 5.42
N ASP A 53 11.22 10.17 4.81
CA ASP A 53 12.65 10.37 5.03
C ASP A 53 12.95 10.75 6.48
N ALA A 54 12.15 11.66 7.05
CA ALA A 54 12.24 12.04 8.46
C ALA A 54 11.98 10.86 9.39
N LEU A 55 10.94 10.06 9.13
CA LEU A 55 10.62 8.85 9.90
C LEU A 55 11.77 7.84 9.83
N ALA A 56 12.32 7.60 8.64
CA ALA A 56 13.43 6.68 8.44
C ALA A 56 14.71 7.18 9.14
N ALA A 57 14.98 8.48 9.12
CA ALA A 57 16.11 9.08 9.83
C ALA A 57 15.96 8.96 11.35
N TRP A 58 14.76 9.23 11.88
CA TRP A 58 14.45 9.04 13.28
C TRP A 58 14.63 7.58 13.72
N ALA A 59 14.12 6.61 12.95
CA ALA A 59 14.25 5.19 13.28
C ALA A 59 15.71 4.74 13.34
N ARG A 60 16.56 5.21 12.40
CA ARG A 60 18.00 4.96 12.43
C ARG A 60 18.68 5.57 13.67
N ALA A 61 18.34 6.83 14.01
CA ALA A 61 18.89 7.50 15.17
C ALA A 61 18.47 6.84 16.49
N ALA A 62 17.25 6.31 16.55
CA ALA A 62 16.72 5.53 17.66
C ALA A 62 17.23 4.08 17.70
N GLN A 63 18.09 3.68 16.76
CA GLN A 63 18.62 2.31 16.64
C GLN A 63 17.54 1.22 16.53
N ILE A 64 16.41 1.56 15.90
CA ILE A 64 15.35 0.60 15.62
C ILE A 64 15.82 -0.32 14.49
N GLY A 65 15.99 -1.61 14.81
CA GLY A 65 16.44 -2.63 13.86
C GLY A 65 15.31 -3.52 13.35
N ARG A 66 14.20 -3.62 14.08
CA ARG A 66 13.10 -4.54 13.79
C ARG A 66 11.87 -3.78 13.30
N ILE A 67 11.34 -4.17 12.14
CA ILE A 67 10.11 -3.59 11.57
C ILE A 67 9.03 -4.66 11.52
N VAL A 68 7.88 -4.38 12.13
CA VAL A 68 6.70 -5.25 12.11
C VAL A 68 5.56 -4.54 11.41
N LEU A 69 5.11 -5.07 10.28
CA LEU A 69 3.97 -4.57 9.54
C LEU A 69 2.73 -5.38 9.89
N SER A 70 1.77 -4.76 10.56
CA SER A 70 0.46 -5.36 10.83
C SER A 70 -0.55 -4.93 9.77
N GLY A 71 -1.01 -5.90 8.98
CA GLY A 71 -1.94 -5.66 7.87
C GLY A 71 -2.16 -6.94 7.07
N MET A 72 -3.30 -7.02 6.38
CA MET A 72 -3.67 -8.19 5.57
C MET A 72 -3.81 -7.81 4.09
N GLY A 73 -3.56 -8.77 3.20
CA GLY A 73 -3.80 -8.64 1.76
C GLY A 73 -2.87 -7.63 1.07
N GLY A 74 -3.44 -6.69 0.32
CA GLY A 74 -2.64 -5.69 -0.42
C GLY A 74 -1.76 -4.82 0.48
N SER A 75 -2.17 -4.63 1.74
CA SER A 75 -1.43 -3.85 2.73
C SER A 75 -0.16 -4.53 3.24
N SER A 76 0.00 -5.85 3.03
CA SER A 76 1.19 -6.62 3.42
C SER A 76 1.99 -7.13 2.22
N LEU A 77 1.33 -7.62 1.17
CA LEU A 77 1.99 -8.25 0.02
C LEU A 77 2.90 -7.30 -0.76
N ALA A 78 2.45 -6.06 -1.02
CA ALA A 78 3.27 -5.10 -1.76
C ALA A 78 4.55 -4.71 -0.99
N PRO A 79 4.46 -4.35 0.32
CA PRO A 79 5.65 -4.17 1.15
C PRO A 79 6.58 -5.38 1.23
N GLU A 80 6.03 -6.59 1.32
CA GLU A 80 6.81 -7.83 1.39
C GLU A 80 7.62 -8.10 0.11
N VAL A 81 7.02 -7.87 -1.07
CA VAL A 81 7.72 -7.95 -2.36
C VAL A 81 8.84 -6.92 -2.45
N ILE A 82 8.58 -5.68 -2.02
CA ILE A 82 9.58 -4.60 -2.02
C ILE A 82 10.74 -4.95 -1.07
N ALA A 83 10.44 -5.37 0.16
CA ALA A 83 11.43 -5.73 1.15
C ALA A 83 12.32 -6.88 0.65
N THR A 84 11.70 -7.92 0.10
CA THR A 84 12.39 -9.06 -0.50
C THR A 84 13.30 -8.63 -1.65
N HIS A 85 12.80 -7.77 -2.55
CA HIS A 85 13.59 -7.27 -3.68
C HIS A 85 14.85 -6.52 -3.25
N TYR A 86 14.78 -5.77 -2.16
CA TYR A 86 15.90 -5.00 -1.60
C TYR A 86 16.68 -5.76 -0.51
N GLU A 87 16.43 -7.05 -0.32
CA GLU A 87 17.07 -7.89 0.71
C GLU A 87 16.97 -7.26 2.11
N ARG A 88 15.79 -6.72 2.44
CA ARG A 88 15.47 -6.14 3.74
C ARG A 88 14.55 -7.06 4.51
N GLU A 89 14.82 -7.19 5.81
CA GLU A 89 13.94 -7.90 6.72
C GLU A 89 12.70 -7.07 7.01
N LEU A 90 11.53 -7.70 6.86
CA LEU A 90 10.23 -7.14 7.21
C LEU A 90 9.40 -8.27 7.82
N LEU A 91 8.99 -8.12 9.08
CA LEU A 91 8.09 -9.07 9.71
C LEU A 91 6.65 -8.66 9.42
N VAL A 92 5.87 -9.56 8.81
CA VAL A 92 4.44 -9.33 8.57
C VAL A 92 3.63 -10.01 9.67
N LEU A 93 2.70 -9.26 10.27
CA LEU A 93 1.69 -9.75 11.20
C LEU A 93 0.30 -9.59 10.54
N ASP A 94 -0.16 -10.64 9.90
CA ASP A 94 -1.46 -10.71 9.21
C ASP A 94 -2.48 -11.63 9.93
N SER A 95 -2.10 -12.20 11.07
CA SER A 95 -2.95 -13.08 11.88
C SER A 95 -3.63 -12.35 13.04
N THR A 96 -4.82 -12.81 13.40
CA THR A 96 -5.53 -12.43 14.64
C THR A 96 -5.40 -13.47 15.74
N HIS A 97 -4.67 -14.56 15.49
CA HIS A 97 -4.49 -15.64 16.47
C HIS A 97 -3.59 -15.16 17.63
N PRO A 98 -4.05 -15.25 18.89
CA PRO A 98 -3.30 -14.71 20.03
C PRO A 98 -1.90 -15.30 20.20
N ALA A 99 -1.68 -16.57 19.85
CA ALA A 99 -0.36 -17.18 19.98
C ALA A 99 0.65 -16.60 18.98
N GLU A 100 0.24 -16.35 17.74
CA GLU A 100 1.11 -15.72 16.72
C GLU A 100 1.45 -14.29 17.10
N VAL A 101 0.45 -13.52 17.57
CA VAL A 101 0.70 -12.16 18.07
C VAL A 101 1.65 -12.19 19.27
N ALA A 102 1.45 -13.13 20.21
CA ALA A 102 2.29 -13.27 21.39
C ALA A 102 3.76 -13.53 21.02
N GLU A 103 4.02 -14.41 20.07
CA GLU A 103 5.38 -14.70 19.58
C GLU A 103 6.06 -13.43 19.04
N ILE A 104 5.35 -12.63 18.24
CA ILE A 104 5.88 -11.41 17.64
C ILE A 104 6.17 -10.31 18.68
N ILE A 105 5.36 -10.18 19.73
CA ILE A 105 5.53 -9.13 20.75
C ILE A 105 6.50 -9.52 21.87
N THR A 106 7.06 -10.74 21.87
CA THR A 106 8.06 -11.15 22.86
C THR A 106 9.40 -10.40 22.76
N ALA A 107 9.72 -9.88 21.57
CA ALA A 107 10.95 -9.11 21.35
C ALA A 107 10.87 -7.71 22.01
N ASP A 108 12.04 -7.09 22.23
CA ASP A 108 12.13 -5.77 22.84
C ASP A 108 11.38 -4.70 22.02
N PRO A 109 10.30 -4.10 22.56
CA PRO A 109 9.54 -3.08 21.85
C PRO A 109 10.33 -1.78 21.66
N THR A 110 11.38 -1.53 22.43
CA THR A 110 12.19 -0.31 22.29
C THR A 110 13.05 -0.30 21.02
N GLN A 111 13.32 -1.48 20.46
CA GLN A 111 14.07 -1.67 19.21
C GLN A 111 13.16 -2.04 18.02
N THR A 112 11.84 -2.00 18.21
CA THR A 112 10.86 -2.44 17.23
C THR A 112 9.95 -1.28 16.79
N LEU A 113 9.78 -1.08 15.49
CA LEU A 113 8.75 -0.22 14.93
C LEU A 113 7.58 -1.06 14.40
N PHE A 114 6.40 -0.86 14.99
CA PHE A 114 5.16 -1.43 14.51
C PHE A 114 4.47 -0.46 13.54
N ILE A 115 4.16 -0.93 12.34
CA ILE A 115 3.44 -0.20 11.29
C ILE A 115 2.06 -0.83 11.14
N ILE A 116 1.00 -0.07 11.40
CA ILE A 116 -0.37 -0.54 11.23
C ILE A 116 -0.87 -0.08 9.87
N SER A 117 -1.08 -1.03 8.96
CA SER A 117 -1.45 -0.79 7.56
C SER A 117 -2.84 -1.35 7.27
N SER A 118 -3.84 -0.47 7.34
CA SER A 118 -5.24 -0.77 7.06
C SER A 118 -5.84 0.34 6.19
N LYS A 119 -6.60 -0.03 5.15
CA LYS A 119 -7.18 0.86 4.15
C LYS A 119 -8.67 1.06 4.38
#